data_AF-A0A0D8IEE8-F1
#
_entry.id   AF-A0A0D8IEE8-F1
#
_cell.length_a   1.000
_cell.length_b   1.000
_cell.length_c   1.000
_cell.angle_alpha   90.00
_cell.angle_beta   90.00
_cell.angle_gamma   90.00
#
_symmetry.space_group_name_H-M   'P 1'
#
loop_
_entity.id
_entity.type
_entity.pdbx_description
1 polymer ?
#
loop_
_entity_poly.entity_id
_entity_poly.type
_entity_poly.pdbx_seq_one_letter_code
_entity_poly.pdbx_strand_id
1 'polypeptide(L)'
;MELLGGVRVEWHAGLVGHASGSQTPGNYVIHIGGPGQTVDYVSYDTFLRDRNGNRRTFMGQYYQPVGDNFVYYDIFYTVHDLTNLRIGYTAAPVMSTTTSSGTIHPQTITRMRCDAVVEYCYEYNGVRLLGPEGAWNISTALGLTIILFLTALQCRQV
;
A
#
# COMPACT_ATOMS: atom_id res chain seq x y z
N MET A 1 -2.44 -11.61 -14.15
CA MET A 1 -3.90 -11.66 -14.38
C MET A 1 -4.31 -13.05 -13.94
N GLU A 2 -4.94 -13.16 -12.79
CA GLU A 2 -5.58 -14.41 -12.36
C GLU A 2 -7.01 -14.08 -11.95
N LEU A 3 -7.92 -14.88 -12.50
CA LEU A 3 -9.36 -14.78 -12.36
C LEU A 3 -9.80 -15.83 -11.34
N LEU A 4 -10.51 -15.39 -10.30
CA LEU A 4 -11.42 -16.24 -9.56
C LEU A 4 -12.76 -15.49 -9.44
N GLY A 5 -13.79 -16.00 -10.12
CA GLY A 5 -15.17 -15.79 -9.69
C GLY A 5 -15.90 -14.50 -10.08
N GLY A 6 -15.56 -13.85 -11.20
CA GLY A 6 -16.48 -12.87 -11.84
C GLY A 6 -16.73 -11.55 -11.10
N VAL A 7 -16.09 -11.33 -9.94
CA VAL A 7 -16.02 -10.01 -9.29
C VAL A 7 -14.73 -9.34 -9.74
N ARG A 8 -14.86 -8.26 -10.51
CA ARG A 8 -13.72 -7.38 -10.85
C ARG A 8 -13.28 -6.66 -9.59
N VAL A 9 -12.33 -7.24 -8.87
CA VAL A 9 -11.64 -6.53 -7.80
C VAL A 9 -10.54 -5.69 -8.47
N GLU A 10 -10.93 -4.65 -9.21
CA GLU A 10 -10.03 -3.61 -9.71
C GLU A 10 -9.64 -2.66 -8.55
N TRP A 11 -9.29 -3.24 -7.40
CA TRP A 11 -8.90 -2.49 -6.22
C TRP A 11 -7.42 -2.16 -6.31
N HIS A 12 -7.13 -0.89 -6.12
CA HIS A 12 -5.78 -0.36 -6.15
C HIS A 12 -5.67 0.73 -5.11
N ALA A 13 -4.57 0.73 -4.38
CA ALA A 13 -4.35 1.66 -3.28
C ALA A 13 -3.07 2.46 -3.50
N GLY A 14 -3.02 3.64 -2.88
CA GLY A 14 -1.83 4.47 -2.85
C GLY A 14 -1.87 5.45 -1.68
N LEU A 15 -0.68 5.88 -1.28
CA LEU A 15 -0.50 6.90 -0.25
C LEU A 15 -0.46 8.27 -0.90
N VAL A 16 -1.34 9.18 -0.47
CA VAL A 16 -1.32 10.55 -0.98
C VAL A 16 -0.22 11.32 -0.26
N GLY A 17 0.78 11.80 -0.99
CA GLY A 17 1.88 12.55 -0.42
C GLY A 17 1.55 14.04 -0.25
N HIS A 18 1.99 14.60 0.88
CA HIS A 18 1.87 16.02 1.23
C HIS A 18 0.48 16.64 1.03
N ALA A 19 -0.58 15.92 1.42
CA ALA A 19 -1.94 16.44 1.39
C ALA A 19 -2.73 16.11 2.65
N SER A 20 -3.31 17.15 3.26
CA SER A 20 -4.34 17.01 4.28
C SER A 20 -5.73 17.18 3.63
N GLY A 21 -6.37 16.08 3.24
CA GLY A 21 -7.71 16.07 2.64
C GLY A 21 -7.77 15.82 1.12
N SER A 22 -8.98 15.66 0.59
CA SER A 22 -9.20 15.25 -0.80
C SER A 22 -8.85 16.35 -1.80
N GLN A 23 -7.94 16.03 -2.72
CA GLN A 23 -7.63 16.78 -3.95
C GLN A 23 -7.06 18.20 -3.76
N THR A 24 -5.74 18.30 -3.80
CA THR A 24 -5.00 19.55 -4.02
C THR A 24 -4.12 19.39 -5.26
N PRO A 25 -4.16 20.33 -6.24
CA PRO A 25 -3.24 20.34 -7.36
C PRO A 25 -1.80 20.49 -6.82
N GLY A 26 -0.96 19.49 -7.01
CA GLY A 26 0.36 19.37 -6.37
C GLY A 26 0.56 18.02 -5.65
N ASN A 27 -0.53 17.30 -5.41
CA ASN A 27 -0.49 16.00 -4.75
C ASN A 27 -0.03 14.90 -5.69
N TYR A 28 0.98 14.17 -5.26
CA TYR A 28 1.39 12.92 -5.88
C TYR A 28 0.87 11.75 -5.05
N VAL A 29 0.64 10.62 -5.70
CA VAL A 29 0.28 9.36 -5.06
C VAL A 29 1.46 8.42 -5.19
N ILE A 30 1.87 7.82 -4.09
CA ILE A 30 2.93 6.81 -4.07
C ILE A 30 2.27 5.44 -4.04
N HIS A 31 2.56 4.60 -5.04
CA HIS A 31 1.94 3.30 -5.20
C HIS A 31 2.78 2.36 -6.07
N ILE A 32 2.38 1.09 -6.16
CA ILE A 32 2.89 0.17 -7.19
C ILE A 32 1.84 0.06 -8.30
N GLY A 33 2.20 0.41 -9.54
CA GLY A 33 1.28 0.47 -10.68
C GLY A 33 0.72 -0.86 -11.19
N GLY A 34 1.30 -1.98 -10.76
CA GLY A 34 0.93 -3.33 -11.18
C GLY A 34 2.13 -4.10 -11.75
N PRO A 35 1.89 -5.19 -12.50
CA PRO A 35 2.96 -6.05 -13.02
C PRO A 35 4.04 -5.29 -13.80
N GLY A 36 5.31 -5.57 -13.47
CA GLY A 36 6.46 -4.93 -14.10
C GLY A 36 6.77 -3.52 -13.61
N GLN A 37 5.98 -2.99 -12.67
CA GLN A 37 6.21 -1.70 -12.04
C GLN A 37 6.81 -1.88 -10.64
N THR A 38 7.40 -0.79 -10.13
CA THR A 38 7.90 -0.67 -8.77
C THR A 38 7.07 0.36 -7.99
N VAL A 39 7.32 0.49 -6.69
CA VAL A 39 6.79 1.63 -5.91
C VAL A 39 7.32 2.91 -6.53
N ASP A 40 6.44 3.84 -6.87
CA ASP A 40 6.81 5.12 -7.50
C ASP A 40 5.78 6.23 -7.22
N TYR A 41 6.23 7.46 -7.45
CA TYR A 41 5.44 8.68 -7.41
C TYR A 41 4.69 8.85 -8.73
N VAL A 42 3.38 9.07 -8.67
CA VAL A 42 2.59 9.46 -9.85
C VAL A 42 1.69 10.65 -9.56
N SER A 43 1.28 11.35 -10.60
CA SER A 43 0.22 12.35 -10.45
C SER A 43 -1.09 11.69 -10.04
N TYR A 44 -1.94 12.43 -9.33
CA TYR A 44 -3.27 11.95 -8.98
C TYR A 44 -4.09 11.49 -10.19
N ASP A 45 -4.02 12.19 -11.33
CA ASP A 45 -4.72 11.78 -12.55
C ASP A 45 -4.17 10.47 -13.12
N THR A 46 -2.84 10.30 -13.10
CA THR A 46 -2.19 9.04 -13.50
C THR A 46 -2.62 7.88 -12.61
N PHE A 47 -2.67 8.10 -11.29
CA PHE A 47 -3.12 7.08 -10.33
C PHE A 47 -4.54 6.59 -10.64
N LEU A 48 -5.44 7.50 -11.02
CA LEU A 48 -6.81 7.18 -11.39
C LEU A 48 -6.95 6.49 -12.75
N ARG A 49 -5.87 6.16 -13.46
CA ARG A 49 -5.91 5.51 -14.76
C ARG A 49 -5.36 4.09 -14.72
N ASP A 50 -5.96 3.19 -15.49
CA ASP A 50 -5.41 1.88 -15.78
C ASP A 50 -4.27 2.00 -16.82
N ARG A 51 -3.62 0.86 -17.11
CA ARG A 51 -2.54 0.80 -18.12
C ARG A 51 -3.00 1.17 -19.55
N ASN A 52 -4.30 1.17 -19.81
CA ASN A 52 -4.89 1.51 -21.10
C ASN A 52 -5.38 2.97 -21.13
N GLY A 53 -5.18 3.75 -20.05
CA GLY A 53 -5.62 5.13 -19.93
C GLY A 53 -7.08 5.31 -19.47
N ASN A 54 -7.81 4.22 -19.22
CA ASN A 54 -9.20 4.28 -18.73
C ASN A 54 -9.21 4.68 -17.26
N ARG A 55 -10.20 5.49 -16.87
CA ARG A 55 -10.35 5.91 -15.48
C ARG A 55 -10.83 4.72 -14.62
N ARG A 56 -10.11 4.44 -13.54
CA ARG A 56 -10.48 3.46 -12.52
C ARG A 56 -11.60 4.02 -11.66
N THR A 57 -12.58 3.20 -11.32
CA THR A 57 -13.77 3.59 -10.55
C THR A 57 -13.64 3.36 -9.05
N PHE A 58 -12.70 2.51 -8.61
CA PHE A 58 -12.49 2.16 -7.20
C PHE A 58 -11.01 2.24 -6.82
N MET A 59 -10.64 3.26 -6.04
CA MET A 59 -9.27 3.53 -5.62
C MET A 59 -9.24 3.86 -4.14
N GLY A 60 -8.48 3.10 -3.35
CA GLY A 60 -8.19 3.44 -1.96
C GLY A 60 -7.13 4.52 -1.91
N GLN A 61 -7.41 5.62 -1.21
CA GLN A 61 -6.45 6.71 -1.00
C GLN A 61 -6.34 6.96 0.49
N TYR A 62 -5.12 6.86 0.98
CA TYR A 62 -4.83 7.08 2.38
C TYR A 62 -4.20 8.45 2.52
N TYR A 63 -4.91 9.29 3.26
CA TYR A 63 -4.55 10.66 3.54
C TYR A 63 -3.90 10.75 4.91
N GLN A 64 -3.22 11.87 5.13
CA GLN A 64 -2.74 12.26 6.43
C GLN A 64 -3.86 12.13 7.48
N PRO A 65 -3.68 11.33 8.55
CA PRO A 65 -4.61 11.30 9.66
C PRO A 65 -4.70 12.69 10.28
N VAL A 66 -5.89 13.14 10.66
CA VAL A 66 -6.07 14.41 11.38
C VAL A 66 -5.50 14.25 12.80
N GLY A 67 -4.46 15.01 13.16
CA GLY A 67 -4.03 15.20 14.55
C GLY A 67 -2.53 15.06 14.83
N ASP A 68 -1.84 14.09 14.24
CA ASP A 68 -0.40 13.84 14.50
C ASP A 68 0.43 13.85 13.21
N ASN A 69 1.12 14.96 12.98
CA ASN A 69 1.95 15.15 11.80
C ASN A 69 3.22 14.27 11.84
N PHE A 70 3.71 13.88 13.01
CA PHE A 70 4.97 13.12 13.13
C PHE A 70 4.80 11.69 12.60
N VAL A 71 3.76 10.99 13.06
CA VAL A 71 3.44 9.64 12.57
C VAL A 71 3.21 9.65 11.06
N TYR A 72 2.56 10.68 10.53
CA TYR A 72 2.38 10.80 9.08
C TYR A 72 3.71 10.98 8.32
N TYR A 73 4.65 11.78 8.84
CA TYR A 73 5.98 11.90 8.24
C TYR A 73 6.73 10.56 8.27
N ASP A 74 6.61 9.78 9.34
CA ASP A 74 7.26 8.47 9.42
C ASP A 74 6.66 7.47 8.41
N ILE A 75 5.33 7.47 8.25
CA ILE A 75 4.64 6.72 7.19
C ILE A 75 5.12 7.17 5.81
N PHE A 76 5.22 8.48 5.59
CA PHE A 76 5.69 9.06 4.34
C PHE A 76 7.13 8.65 4.02
N TYR A 77 8.04 8.73 5.00
CA TYR A 77 9.43 8.30 4.82
C TYR A 77 9.54 6.80 4.58
N THR A 78 8.67 6.00 5.20
CA THR A 78 8.62 4.56 4.95
C THR A 78 8.29 4.27 3.49
N VAL A 79 7.26 4.92 2.93
CA VAL A 79 6.92 4.71 1.51
C VAL A 79 7.98 5.31 0.56
N HIS A 80 8.65 6.39 0.97
CA HIS A 80 9.80 6.94 0.25
C HIS A 80 10.96 5.94 0.19
N ASP A 81 11.27 5.24 1.28
CA ASP A 81 12.26 4.19 1.32
C ASP A 81 11.90 3.04 0.36
N LEU A 82 10.64 2.59 0.35
CA LEU A 82 10.18 1.56 -0.60
C LEU A 82 10.34 2.02 -2.05
N THR A 83 10.17 3.31 -2.33
CA THR A 83 10.39 3.90 -3.65
C THR A 83 11.88 3.87 -4.03
N ASN A 84 12.76 4.31 -3.12
CA ASN A 84 14.21 4.31 -3.33
C ASN A 84 14.76 2.88 -3.52
N LEU A 85 14.18 1.91 -2.81
CA LEU A 85 14.50 0.48 -2.93
C LEU A 85 13.92 -0.18 -4.19
N ARG A 86 13.07 0.53 -4.94
CA ARG A 86 12.41 0.03 -6.15
C ARG A 86 11.67 -1.29 -5.93
N ILE A 87 10.92 -1.40 -4.84
CA ILE A 87 10.17 -2.61 -4.49
C ILE A 87 9.18 -2.96 -5.61
N GLY A 88 9.27 -4.19 -6.14
CA GLY A 88 8.50 -4.62 -7.31
C GLY A 88 7.10 -5.14 -6.99
N TYR A 89 6.21 -5.12 -7.98
CA TYR A 89 4.86 -5.69 -7.82
C TYR A 89 4.85 -7.22 -7.67
N THR A 90 3.95 -7.74 -6.85
CA THR A 90 3.44 -9.11 -6.93
C THR A 90 1.91 -9.16 -6.81
N ALA A 91 1.28 -10.16 -7.43
CA ALA A 91 -0.16 -10.40 -7.29
C ALA A 91 -0.49 -11.25 -6.04
N ALA A 92 0.42 -12.18 -5.72
CA ALA A 92 0.41 -13.00 -4.51
C ALA A 92 1.85 -13.48 -4.25
N PRO A 93 2.30 -13.59 -2.99
CA PRO A 93 1.61 -13.22 -1.74
C PRO A 93 1.45 -11.68 -1.58
N VAL A 94 0.78 -11.21 -0.53
CA VAL A 94 0.63 -9.78 -0.18
C VAL A 94 1.97 -9.05 -0.18
N MET A 95 2.99 -9.67 0.44
CA MET A 95 4.36 -9.18 0.47
C MET A 95 5.32 -10.36 0.51
N SER A 96 6.48 -10.22 -0.15
CA SER A 96 7.58 -11.17 -0.12
C SER A 96 8.80 -10.53 0.53
N THR A 97 9.44 -11.24 1.45
CA THR A 97 10.61 -10.75 2.21
C THR A 97 11.63 -11.86 2.42
N THR A 98 12.89 -11.49 2.62
CA THR A 98 13.95 -12.39 3.10
C THR A 98 13.96 -12.56 4.62
N THR A 99 13.16 -11.79 5.35
CA THR A 99 13.05 -11.85 6.81
C THR A 99 12.18 -13.03 7.23
N SER A 100 12.74 -13.92 8.05
CA SER A 100 12.03 -15.12 8.54
C SER A 100 11.38 -14.96 9.92
N SER A 101 11.76 -13.94 10.70
CA SER A 101 11.26 -13.71 12.06
C SER A 101 11.37 -12.25 12.48
N GLY A 102 10.48 -11.78 13.36
CA GLY A 102 10.53 -10.42 13.90
C GLY A 102 9.99 -9.36 12.93
N THR A 103 10.51 -8.14 13.06
CA THR A 103 10.16 -7.00 12.20
C THR A 103 10.77 -7.14 10.82
N ILE A 104 9.96 -6.91 9.80
CA ILE A 104 10.35 -6.86 8.39
C ILE A 104 10.77 -5.43 8.09
N HIS A 105 12.06 -5.18 7.90
CA HIS A 105 12.56 -3.88 7.49
C HIS A 105 12.44 -3.67 5.96
N PRO A 106 12.30 -2.42 5.47
CA PRO A 106 12.11 -2.12 4.05
C PRO A 106 13.11 -2.82 3.13
N GLN A 107 14.38 -2.88 3.53
CA GLN A 107 15.49 -3.44 2.76
C GLN A 107 15.40 -4.96 2.56
N THR A 108 14.58 -5.64 3.35
CA THR A 108 14.37 -7.09 3.24
C THR A 108 13.17 -7.44 2.37
N ILE A 109 12.37 -6.45 1.97
CA ILE A 109 11.22 -6.64 1.10
C ILE A 109 11.72 -6.80 -0.33
N THR A 110 11.15 -7.78 -1.04
CA THR A 110 11.50 -8.04 -2.44
C THR A 110 10.37 -7.66 -3.38
N ARG A 111 9.11 -7.95 -2.98
CA ARG A 111 7.92 -7.67 -3.77
C ARG A 111 6.72 -7.38 -2.89
N MET A 112 5.81 -6.53 -3.36
CA MET A 112 4.57 -6.18 -2.66
C MET A 112 3.38 -6.08 -3.61
N ARG A 113 2.18 -6.37 -3.11
CA ARG A 113 0.92 -6.00 -3.75
C ARG A 113 0.65 -4.51 -3.55
N CYS A 114 -0.23 -3.91 -4.35
CA CYS A 114 -0.46 -2.46 -4.33
C CYS A 114 -1.05 -1.94 -3.00
N ASP A 115 -1.94 -2.69 -2.38
CA ASP A 115 -2.52 -2.42 -1.06
C ASP A 115 -1.54 -2.69 0.08
N ALA A 116 -0.71 -3.72 -0.05
CA ALA A 116 0.35 -4.04 0.91
C ALA A 116 1.32 -2.86 1.12
N VAL A 117 1.55 -2.02 0.10
CA VAL A 117 2.36 -0.80 0.24
C VAL A 117 1.80 0.09 1.33
N VAL A 118 0.49 0.35 1.28
CA VAL A 118 -0.17 1.22 2.25
C VAL A 118 -0.21 0.54 3.61
N GLU A 119 -0.66 -0.71 3.67
CA GLU A 119 -0.75 -1.48 4.93
C GLU A 119 0.61 -1.50 5.64
N TYR A 120 1.68 -1.85 4.93
CA TYR A 120 3.02 -1.91 5.52
C TYR A 120 3.47 -0.54 6.04
N CYS A 121 3.26 0.54 5.29
CA CYS A 121 3.70 1.86 5.72
C CYS A 121 2.96 2.33 6.98
N TYR A 122 1.67 2.03 7.13
CA TYR A 122 0.95 2.35 8.35
C TYR A 122 1.39 1.47 9.52
N GLU A 123 1.47 0.16 9.30
CA GLU A 123 1.65 -0.81 10.37
C GLU A 123 3.09 -0.91 10.87
N TYR A 124 4.07 -0.65 10.01
CA TYR A 124 5.48 -0.47 10.40
C TYR A 124 5.67 0.74 11.33
N ASN A 125 4.81 1.76 11.20
CA ASN A 125 4.79 2.95 12.05
C ASN A 125 3.77 2.85 13.19
N GLY A 126 3.36 1.64 13.55
CA GLY A 126 2.50 1.38 14.71
C GLY A 126 1.02 1.76 14.51
N VAL A 127 0.60 2.11 13.29
CA VAL A 127 -0.79 2.43 12.98
C VAL A 127 -1.49 1.20 12.41
N ARG A 128 -2.41 0.63 13.18
CA ARG A 128 -3.26 -0.47 12.73
C ARG A 128 -4.35 0.04 11.81
N LEU A 129 -4.41 -0.49 10.58
CA LEU A 129 -5.53 -0.22 9.68
C LEU A 129 -6.72 -1.14 9.98
N LEU A 130 -6.52 -2.47 9.88
CA LEU A 130 -7.56 -3.49 10.01
C LEU A 130 -6.97 -4.81 10.54
N GLY A 131 -7.79 -5.85 10.64
CA GLY A 131 -7.38 -7.18 11.11
C GLY A 131 -7.49 -7.36 12.63
N PRO A 132 -7.54 -8.60 13.15
CA PRO A 132 -7.64 -8.87 14.59
C PRO A 132 -6.29 -8.77 15.32
N GLU A 133 -6.31 -8.76 16.66
CA GLU A 133 -5.10 -8.74 17.48
C GLU A 133 -4.16 -9.89 17.10
N GLY A 134 -2.86 -9.59 16.99
CA GLY A 134 -1.83 -10.57 16.59
C GLY A 134 -1.83 -10.97 15.11
N ALA A 135 -2.78 -10.49 14.30
CA ALA A 135 -2.92 -10.84 12.88
C ALA A 135 -3.36 -9.63 12.04
N TRP A 136 -2.88 -8.45 12.41
CA TRP A 136 -3.03 -7.22 11.64
C TRP A 136 -1.72 -6.78 11.00
N ASN A 137 -0.58 -6.97 11.67
CA ASN A 137 0.67 -6.30 11.32
C ASN A 137 1.52 -7.05 10.27
N ILE A 138 1.36 -6.70 8.99
CA ILE A 138 2.16 -7.24 7.88
C ILE A 138 3.63 -6.82 7.92
N SER A 139 3.99 -5.84 8.75
CA SER A 139 5.40 -5.46 8.98
C SER A 139 6.14 -6.43 9.91
N THR A 140 5.50 -7.52 10.34
CA THR A 140 6.13 -8.61 11.10
C THR A 140 6.03 -9.92 10.34
N ALA A 141 7.04 -10.80 10.47
CA ALA A 141 7.03 -12.12 9.84
C ALA A 141 5.82 -12.96 10.27
N LEU A 142 5.41 -12.84 11.54
CA LEU A 142 4.24 -13.54 12.08
C LEU A 142 2.94 -13.01 11.47
N GLY A 143 2.73 -11.69 11.50
CA GLY A 143 1.51 -11.08 10.94
C GLY A 143 1.38 -11.31 9.43
N LEU A 144 2.47 -11.20 8.68
CA LEU A 144 2.50 -11.51 7.25
C LEU A 144 2.12 -12.98 6.96
N THR A 145 2.57 -13.91 7.81
CA THR A 145 2.25 -15.34 7.67
C THR A 145 0.77 -15.62 7.93
N ILE A 146 0.13 -14.87 8.85
CA ILE A 146 -1.27 -15.08 9.22
C ILE A 146 -2.22 -14.41 8.21
N ILE A 147 -1.81 -13.30 7.58
CA ILE A 147 -2.65 -12.48 6.68
C ILE A 147 -2.71 -13.00 5.23
N LEU A 148 -2.17 -14.21 4.97
CA LEU A 148 -2.06 -14.80 3.62
C LEU A 148 -3.38 -14.92 2.81
N PHE A 149 -4.57 -14.69 3.40
CA PHE A 149 -5.87 -14.77 2.71
C PHE A 149 -6.87 -13.65 3.01
N LEU A 150 -6.54 -12.67 3.85
CA LEU A 150 -7.49 -11.67 4.32
C LEU A 150 -6.93 -10.27 4.09
N THR A 151 -7.25 -9.69 2.93
CA THR A 151 -7.64 -8.27 2.78
C THR A 151 -7.76 -7.95 1.30
N ALA A 152 -8.97 -8.02 0.77
CA ALA A 152 -9.40 -7.05 -0.21
C ALA A 152 -10.05 -5.95 0.62
N LEU A 153 -9.30 -4.89 0.93
CA LEU A 153 -9.78 -3.86 1.82
C LEU A 153 -10.95 -3.09 1.17
N GLN A 154 -12.15 -3.24 1.73
CA GLN A 154 -13.25 -2.29 1.60
C GLN A 154 -12.82 -0.98 2.27
N CYS A 155 -12.10 -0.16 1.51
CA CYS A 155 -11.64 1.17 1.91
C CYS A 155 -12.85 2.12 2.00
N ARG A 156 -13.54 2.14 3.14
CA ARG A 156 -14.44 3.24 3.49
C ARG A 156 -13.59 4.36 4.08
N GLN A 157 -13.75 5.54 3.50
CA GLN A 157 -13.07 6.78 3.89
C GLN A 157 -13.12 6.98 5.41
N VAL A 158 -11.96 7.28 5.99
CA VAL A 158 -11.84 8.10 7.20
C VAL A 158 -11.38 9.48 6.79
#